data_AF-K0IYD9-F1
#
_entry.id   AF-K0IYD9-F1
#
_cell.length_a   1.000
_cell.length_b   1.000
_cell.length_c   1.000
_cell.angle_alpha   90.00
_cell.angle_beta   90.00
_cell.angle_gamma   90.00
#
_symmetry.space_group_name_H-M   'P 1'
#
loop_
_entity.id
_entity.type
_entity.pdbx_description
1 polymer ?
#
loop_
_entity_poly.entity_id
_entity_poly.type
_entity_poly.pdbx_seq_one_letter_code
_entity_poly.pdbx_strand_id
1 'polypeptide(L)'
;MVWSAYMGLPLSLESVGAVLGLEKQKLTEGKDLIRYFCIPCKPTKANGGRTRNFPKHDRDRWQRFKEYNARDVETEMLIQEKLFKFPVPDFIWKEYEMDQIINDRGIAIDMDFVKQAVYIDGVSSENLMTVMQDITKLENPNSVQQMKGWLLENGIETESLGKKAVAKLLESAKEPYKTVLELRQKLAKSSIKKYAAMENAVCGDGRARGMFQFYGANRTGRFSGRLIQLQNLPQNHMKDLGEARSLVRSKNTEALELLYEDVPDTLSQLIRTSFIPKKDKKFIVADFSAIEARVIAWLANEKWRIDVFADGGDIYCASASQMFNIPVEKNGINGHLRQKGKIAELALGYGGSIGALDMGLKEEELQPLVYAWRQSNPKITKLWWDVDRAAKNCVKEKTPTETHGIKFIYQSGMLFIVLPSGRKLAYVKPRMGENKFGGEAVTYEGVGGTKKWERIESYGPKKVTILWPMSMMK
;
A
#
# COMPACT_ATOMS: atom_id res chain seq x y z
N MET A 1 2.98 -22.02 -4.45
CA MET A 1 3.07 -20.53 -4.48
C MET A 1 3.82 -19.89 -3.32
N VAL A 2 3.71 -20.36 -2.07
CA VAL A 2 4.45 -19.78 -0.92
C VAL A 2 5.97 -19.74 -1.15
N TRP A 3 6.54 -20.79 -1.75
CA TRP A 3 7.95 -20.80 -2.17
C TRP A 3 8.30 -19.66 -3.13
N SER A 4 7.47 -19.42 -4.14
CA SER A 4 7.66 -18.29 -5.07
C SER A 4 7.62 -16.95 -4.35
N ALA A 5 6.66 -16.76 -3.46
CA ALA A 5 6.50 -15.55 -2.66
C ALA A 5 7.74 -15.30 -1.79
N TYR A 6 8.20 -16.32 -1.05
CA TYR A 6 9.40 -16.24 -0.22
C TYR A 6 10.65 -15.86 -1.01
N MET A 7 10.73 -16.33 -2.25
CA MET A 7 11.84 -16.07 -3.18
C MET A 7 11.69 -14.75 -3.95
N GLY A 8 10.70 -13.91 -3.63
CA GLY A 8 10.45 -12.63 -4.29
C GLY A 8 10.02 -12.77 -5.76
N LEU A 9 9.61 -13.96 -6.19
CA LEU A 9 9.10 -14.25 -7.52
C LEU A 9 7.63 -13.81 -7.64
N PRO A 10 7.08 -13.65 -8.86
CA PRO A 10 5.68 -13.26 -9.03
C PRO A 10 4.69 -14.16 -8.26
N LEU A 11 3.48 -13.68 -8.01
CA LEU A 11 2.45 -14.44 -7.27
C LEU A 11 1.39 -15.09 -8.16
N SER A 12 1.57 -15.09 -9.48
CA SER A 12 0.72 -15.83 -10.42
C SER A 12 1.48 -17.00 -11.03
N LEU A 13 0.80 -18.13 -11.23
CA LEU A 13 1.40 -19.32 -11.86
C LEU A 13 2.00 -19.02 -13.23
N GLU A 14 1.28 -18.25 -14.05
CA GLU A 14 1.71 -17.80 -15.37
C GLU A 14 3.05 -17.03 -15.29
N SER A 15 3.11 -15.99 -14.44
CA SER A 15 4.30 -15.15 -14.38
C SER A 15 5.48 -15.85 -13.69
N VAL A 16 5.25 -16.70 -12.69
CA VAL A 16 6.32 -17.52 -12.10
C VAL A 16 6.83 -18.54 -13.09
N GLY A 17 5.93 -19.23 -13.80
CA GLY A 17 6.30 -20.21 -14.81
C GLY A 17 7.15 -19.60 -15.92
N ALA A 18 6.79 -18.40 -16.39
CA ALA A 18 7.59 -17.65 -17.34
C ALA A 18 8.98 -17.28 -16.80
N VAL A 19 9.06 -16.79 -15.56
CA VAL A 19 10.34 -16.41 -14.92
C VAL A 19 11.25 -17.63 -14.69
N LEU A 20 10.67 -18.78 -14.33
CA LEU A 20 11.40 -20.03 -14.10
C LEU A 20 11.65 -20.83 -15.39
N GLY A 21 11.15 -20.38 -16.54
CA GLY A 21 11.32 -21.05 -17.82
C GLY A 21 10.67 -22.43 -17.89
N LEU A 22 9.46 -22.57 -17.33
CA LEU A 22 8.73 -23.84 -17.37
C LEU A 22 8.17 -24.10 -18.77
N GLU A 23 8.38 -25.33 -19.27
CA GLU A 23 7.86 -25.79 -20.58
C GLU A 23 6.33 -25.87 -20.59
N LYS A 24 5.75 -26.34 -19.48
CA LYS A 24 4.30 -26.38 -19.26
C LYS A 24 3.86 -25.09 -18.60
N GLN A 25 3.38 -24.16 -19.41
CA GLN A 25 2.78 -22.91 -18.92
C GLN A 25 1.27 -23.03 -18.74
N LYS A 26 0.72 -22.10 -17.95
CA LYS A 26 -0.71 -21.94 -17.74
C LYS A 26 -1.43 -21.69 -19.08
N LEU A 27 -2.54 -22.39 -19.33
CA LEU A 27 -3.34 -22.18 -20.54
C LEU A 27 -4.04 -20.81 -20.48
N THR A 28 -3.96 -20.05 -21.57
CA THR A 28 -4.56 -18.70 -21.70
C THR A 28 -6.09 -18.72 -21.61
N GLU A 29 -6.73 -19.82 -22.05
CA GLU A 29 -8.18 -20.04 -22.00
C GLU A 29 -8.76 -20.13 -20.59
N GLY A 30 -7.90 -20.37 -19.57
CA GLY A 30 -8.33 -20.60 -18.19
C GLY A 30 -9.18 -19.48 -17.60
N LYS A 31 -8.87 -18.20 -17.93
CA LYS A 31 -9.63 -17.05 -17.41
C LYS A 31 -11.10 -17.09 -17.86
N ASP A 32 -11.35 -17.50 -19.09
CA ASP A 32 -12.71 -17.54 -19.64
C ASP A 32 -13.48 -18.75 -19.10
N LEU A 33 -12.81 -19.88 -18.87
CA LEU A 33 -13.41 -21.04 -18.22
C LEU A 33 -13.78 -20.74 -16.75
N ILE A 34 -12.90 -20.07 -16.00
CA ILE A 34 -13.19 -19.60 -14.62
C ILE A 34 -14.37 -18.63 -14.63
N ARG A 35 -14.38 -17.65 -15.53
CA ARG A 35 -15.52 -16.70 -15.65
C ARG A 35 -16.82 -17.43 -15.97
N TYR A 36 -16.77 -18.47 -16.80
CA TYR A 36 -17.96 -19.21 -17.19
C TYR A 36 -18.53 -20.05 -16.04
N PHE A 37 -17.70 -20.84 -15.34
CA PHE A 37 -18.17 -21.80 -14.33
C PHE A 37 -18.17 -21.28 -12.88
N CYS A 38 -17.30 -20.33 -12.54
CA CYS A 38 -17.10 -19.88 -11.16
C CYS A 38 -17.76 -18.54 -10.83
N ILE A 39 -18.14 -17.74 -11.84
CA ILE A 39 -18.80 -16.45 -11.65
C ILE A 39 -20.30 -16.58 -11.99
N PRO A 40 -21.22 -15.99 -11.19
CA PRO A 40 -22.63 -15.91 -11.57
C PRO A 40 -22.80 -15.28 -12.96
N CYS A 41 -23.70 -15.84 -13.76
CA CYS A 41 -24.03 -15.29 -15.07
C CYS A 41 -25.31 -14.46 -15.00
N LYS A 42 -25.41 -13.41 -15.82
CA LYS A 42 -26.64 -12.61 -15.91
C LYS A 42 -27.76 -13.45 -16.54
N PRO A 43 -28.98 -13.44 -16.00
CA PRO A 43 -30.13 -14.06 -16.65
C PRO A 43 -30.39 -13.43 -18.02
N THR A 44 -30.43 -14.25 -19.07
CA THR A 44 -30.77 -13.81 -20.43
C THR A 44 -31.75 -14.79 -21.05
N LYS A 45 -32.49 -14.35 -22.09
CA LYS A 45 -33.33 -15.26 -22.87
C LYS A 45 -32.51 -16.42 -23.46
N ALA A 46 -31.32 -16.12 -23.96
CA ALA A 46 -30.42 -17.10 -24.58
C ALA A 46 -29.92 -18.18 -23.61
N ASN A 47 -29.84 -17.89 -22.31
CA ASN A 47 -29.36 -18.85 -21.31
C ASN A 47 -30.48 -19.50 -20.49
N GLY A 48 -31.74 -19.24 -20.84
CA GLY A 48 -32.92 -19.76 -20.14
C GLY A 48 -33.17 -19.09 -18.79
N GLY A 49 -32.73 -17.84 -18.62
CA GLY A 49 -32.88 -17.09 -17.36
C GLY A 49 -31.98 -17.59 -16.22
N ARG A 50 -30.97 -18.42 -16.52
CA ARG A 50 -30.09 -18.98 -15.49
C ARG A 50 -29.19 -17.91 -14.87
N THR A 51 -28.93 -18.08 -13.57
CA THR A 51 -28.01 -17.23 -12.79
C THR A 51 -26.63 -17.86 -12.60
N ARG A 52 -26.45 -19.13 -13.01
CA ARG A 52 -25.18 -19.85 -12.91
C ARG A 52 -25.03 -20.87 -14.04
N ASN A 53 -23.79 -21.04 -14.52
CA ASN A 53 -23.47 -22.12 -15.45
C ASN A 53 -22.97 -23.35 -14.68
N PHE A 54 -23.63 -24.49 -14.89
CA PHE A 54 -23.24 -25.78 -14.34
C PHE A 54 -22.54 -26.61 -15.42
N PRO A 55 -21.79 -27.65 -15.05
CA PRO A 55 -21.15 -28.57 -16.00
C PRO A 55 -22.10 -29.09 -17.09
N LYS A 56 -23.36 -29.32 -16.75
CA LYS A 56 -24.40 -29.79 -17.67
C LYS A 56 -24.76 -28.80 -18.79
N HIS A 57 -24.44 -27.51 -18.63
CA HIS A 57 -24.79 -26.48 -19.62
C HIS A 57 -23.75 -26.35 -20.74
N ASP A 58 -22.53 -26.83 -20.53
CA ASP A 58 -21.47 -26.86 -21.54
C ASP A 58 -20.43 -27.93 -21.13
N ARG A 59 -20.64 -29.17 -21.59
CA ARG A 59 -19.81 -30.32 -21.20
C ARG A 59 -18.40 -30.23 -21.77
N ASP A 60 -18.23 -29.65 -22.96
CA ASP A 60 -16.94 -29.53 -23.63
C ASP A 60 -16.06 -28.49 -22.93
N ARG A 61 -16.62 -27.32 -22.58
CA ARG A 61 -15.90 -26.36 -21.73
C ARG A 61 -15.61 -26.94 -20.35
N TRP A 62 -16.50 -27.76 -19.81
CA TRP A 62 -16.26 -28.40 -18.51
C TRP A 62 -15.09 -29.38 -18.57
N GLN A 63 -14.96 -30.15 -19.64
CA GLN A 63 -13.82 -31.05 -19.85
C GLN A 63 -12.51 -30.26 -19.94
N ARG A 64 -12.46 -29.20 -20.77
CA ARG A 64 -11.30 -28.28 -20.83
C ARG A 64 -11.01 -27.62 -19.48
N PHE A 65 -12.03 -27.29 -18.70
CA PHE A 65 -11.84 -26.72 -17.37
C PHE A 65 -11.17 -27.70 -16.40
N LYS A 66 -11.51 -29.00 -16.45
CA LYS A 66 -10.80 -30.03 -15.67
C LYS A 66 -9.34 -30.16 -16.09
N GLU A 67 -9.06 -30.21 -17.38
CA GLU A 67 -7.70 -30.28 -17.93
C GLU A 67 -6.86 -29.06 -17.54
N TYR A 68 -7.46 -27.87 -17.61
CA TYR A 68 -6.86 -26.64 -17.14
C TYR A 68 -6.49 -26.70 -15.65
N ASN A 69 -7.40 -27.18 -14.79
CA ASN A 69 -7.10 -27.32 -13.35
C ASN A 69 -5.98 -28.35 -13.10
N ALA A 70 -5.97 -29.47 -13.82
CA ALA A 70 -4.88 -30.44 -13.72
C ALA A 70 -3.53 -29.84 -14.15
N ARG A 71 -3.51 -29.04 -15.22
CA ARG A 71 -2.30 -28.32 -15.68
C ARG A 71 -1.82 -27.28 -14.67
N ASP A 72 -2.71 -26.59 -13.98
CA ASP A 72 -2.32 -25.66 -12.90
C ASP A 72 -1.58 -26.42 -11.77
N VAL A 73 -2.03 -27.62 -11.37
CA VAL A 73 -1.35 -28.48 -10.38
C VAL A 73 0.01 -28.96 -10.88
N GLU A 74 0.11 -29.43 -12.13
CA GLU A 74 1.41 -29.80 -12.73
C GLU A 74 2.38 -28.61 -12.71
N THR A 75 1.90 -27.41 -13.00
CA THR A 75 2.71 -26.18 -12.98
C THR A 75 3.18 -25.88 -11.56
N GLU A 76 2.32 -26.03 -10.55
CA GLU A 76 2.70 -25.86 -9.14
C GLU A 76 3.79 -26.82 -8.69
N MET A 77 3.70 -28.10 -9.10
CA MET A 77 4.70 -29.11 -8.80
C MET A 77 6.04 -28.79 -9.46
N LEU A 78 6.04 -28.36 -10.73
CA LEU A 78 7.26 -27.94 -11.44
C LEU A 78 7.90 -26.69 -10.81
N ILE A 79 7.09 -25.73 -10.35
CA ILE A 79 7.58 -24.57 -9.60
C ILE A 79 8.28 -25.04 -8.31
N GLN A 80 7.66 -25.97 -7.58
CA GLN A 80 8.27 -26.55 -6.39
C GLN A 80 9.59 -27.23 -6.75
N GLU A 81 9.60 -28.12 -7.74
CA GLU A 81 10.80 -28.82 -8.18
C GLU A 81 11.94 -27.84 -8.54
N LYS A 82 11.68 -26.74 -9.24
CA LYS A 82 12.72 -25.73 -9.53
C LYS A 82 13.25 -25.00 -8.30
N LEU A 83 12.43 -24.86 -7.27
CA LEU A 83 12.74 -24.09 -6.06
C LEU A 83 13.19 -24.97 -4.88
N PHE A 84 13.31 -26.30 -5.05
CA PHE A 84 13.61 -27.24 -3.97
C PHE A 84 14.89 -26.95 -3.20
N LYS A 85 15.89 -26.34 -3.86
CA LYS A 85 17.16 -25.93 -3.26
C LYS A 85 17.02 -24.76 -2.28
N PHE A 86 15.85 -24.15 -2.21
CA PHE A 86 15.54 -22.99 -1.36
C PHE A 86 14.30 -23.28 -0.50
N PRO A 87 14.39 -24.22 0.46
CA PRO A 87 13.25 -24.57 1.30
C PRO A 87 12.77 -23.35 2.09
N VAL A 88 11.46 -23.17 2.15
CA VAL A 88 10.83 -22.15 2.99
C VAL A 88 10.92 -22.56 4.46
N PRO A 89 11.48 -21.72 5.34
CA PRO A 89 11.59 -22.03 6.77
C PRO A 89 10.23 -22.21 7.46
N ASP A 90 10.18 -23.05 8.49
CA ASP A 90 8.95 -23.34 9.25
C ASP A 90 8.24 -22.11 9.81
N PHE A 91 9.00 -21.11 10.28
CA PHE A 91 8.40 -19.88 10.80
C PHE A 91 7.66 -19.08 9.72
N ILE A 92 8.08 -19.17 8.45
CA ILE A 92 7.38 -18.55 7.32
C ILE A 92 6.10 -19.32 6.99
N TRP A 93 6.11 -20.64 7.12
CA TRP A 93 4.88 -21.44 7.00
C TRP A 93 3.86 -21.11 8.09
N LYS A 94 4.32 -20.92 9.33
CA LYS A 94 3.47 -20.46 10.45
C LYS A 94 2.90 -19.06 10.18
N GLU A 95 3.66 -18.16 9.56
CA GLU A 95 3.14 -16.86 9.14
C GLU A 95 2.07 -16.97 8.05
N TYR A 96 2.26 -17.86 7.08
CA TYR A 96 1.26 -18.14 6.04
C TYR A 96 -0.02 -18.72 6.63
N GLU A 97 0.09 -19.67 7.56
CA GLU A 97 -1.04 -20.24 8.30
C GLU A 97 -1.79 -19.15 9.07
N MET A 98 -1.06 -18.26 9.77
CA MET A 98 -1.64 -17.13 10.49
C MET A 98 -2.40 -16.17 9.54
N ASP A 99 -1.84 -15.87 8.36
CA ASP A 99 -2.52 -15.08 7.33
C ASP A 99 -3.85 -15.74 6.91
N GLN A 100 -3.87 -17.07 6.71
CA GLN A 100 -5.10 -17.78 6.35
C GLN A 100 -6.13 -17.72 7.49
N ILE A 101 -5.70 -17.97 8.74
CA ILE A 101 -6.58 -17.87 9.91
C ILE A 101 -7.19 -16.48 10.05
N ILE A 102 -6.40 -15.41 9.84
CA ILE A 102 -6.89 -14.03 9.87
C ILE A 102 -7.92 -13.80 8.77
N ASN A 103 -7.62 -14.26 7.56
CA ASN A 103 -8.48 -14.09 6.39
C ASN A 103 -9.81 -14.84 6.52
N ASP A 104 -9.79 -16.06 7.03
CA ASP A 104 -10.98 -16.90 7.25
C ASP A 104 -11.84 -16.37 8.41
N ARG A 105 -11.19 -15.88 9.47
CA ARG A 105 -11.89 -15.22 10.58
C ARG A 105 -12.61 -13.96 10.12
N GLY A 106 -11.97 -13.16 9.26
CA GLY A 106 -12.52 -11.92 8.73
C GLY A 106 -12.84 -10.87 9.80
N ILE A 107 -13.55 -9.82 9.41
CA ILE A 107 -13.99 -8.73 10.29
C ILE A 107 -15.47 -8.39 10.02
N ALA A 108 -16.26 -8.13 11.06
CA ALA A 108 -17.68 -7.81 10.89
C ALA A 108 -17.86 -6.38 10.41
N ILE A 109 -18.86 -6.18 9.54
CA ILE A 109 -19.19 -4.90 8.94
C ILE A 109 -20.62 -4.52 9.32
N ASP A 110 -20.80 -3.28 9.74
CA ASP A 110 -22.10 -2.66 9.95
C ASP A 110 -22.75 -2.34 8.59
N MET A 111 -23.44 -3.33 8.03
CA MET A 111 -24.03 -3.21 6.69
C MET A 111 -25.13 -2.16 6.61
N ASP A 112 -25.83 -1.87 7.71
CA ASP A 112 -26.82 -0.81 7.73
C ASP A 112 -26.13 0.54 7.55
N PHE A 113 -25.07 0.79 8.34
CA PHE A 113 -24.27 1.99 8.21
C PHE A 113 -23.64 2.13 6.81
N VAL A 114 -23.07 1.06 6.26
CA VAL A 114 -22.46 1.07 4.92
C VAL A 114 -23.49 1.44 3.85
N LYS A 115 -24.68 0.84 3.87
CA LYS A 115 -25.74 1.15 2.90
C LYS A 115 -26.19 2.61 2.99
N GLN A 116 -26.33 3.16 4.20
CA GLN A 116 -26.70 4.57 4.34
C GLN A 116 -25.57 5.50 3.90
N ALA A 117 -24.30 5.15 4.18
CA ALA A 117 -23.16 5.92 3.70
C ALA A 117 -23.10 5.97 2.17
N VAL A 118 -23.35 4.84 1.49
CA VAL A 118 -23.42 4.78 0.01
C VAL A 118 -24.57 5.64 -0.52
N TYR A 119 -25.74 5.58 0.13
CA TYR A 119 -26.89 6.41 -0.26
C TYR A 119 -26.60 7.90 -0.13
N ILE A 120 -26.12 8.34 1.04
CA ILE A 120 -25.86 9.76 1.34
C ILE A 120 -24.78 10.30 0.40
N ASP A 121 -23.73 9.52 0.15
CA ASP A 121 -22.70 9.91 -0.80
C ASP A 121 -23.27 10.08 -2.22
N GLY A 122 -24.14 9.17 -2.65
CA GLY A 122 -24.82 9.28 -3.96
C GLY A 122 -25.59 10.59 -4.11
N VAL A 123 -26.38 10.96 -3.10
CA VAL A 123 -27.13 12.22 -3.07
C VAL A 123 -26.19 13.43 -3.09
N SER A 124 -25.16 13.42 -2.23
CA SER A 124 -24.19 14.52 -2.17
C SER A 124 -23.41 14.68 -3.48
N SER A 125 -23.00 13.56 -4.08
CA SER A 125 -22.30 13.53 -5.37
C SER A 125 -23.17 14.08 -6.51
N GLU A 126 -24.47 13.75 -6.53
CA GLU A 126 -25.42 14.28 -7.50
C GLU A 126 -25.56 15.81 -7.34
N ASN A 127 -25.79 16.30 -6.12
CA ASN A 127 -25.88 17.74 -5.81
C ASN A 127 -24.62 18.50 -6.24
N LEU A 128 -23.43 17.99 -5.87
CA LEU A 128 -22.15 18.59 -6.25
C LEU A 128 -21.95 18.60 -7.78
N MET A 129 -22.39 17.54 -8.46
CA MET A 129 -22.32 17.45 -9.91
C MET A 129 -23.23 18.47 -10.59
N THR A 130 -24.47 18.64 -10.11
CA THR A 130 -25.40 19.65 -10.62
C THR A 130 -24.84 21.06 -10.48
N VAL A 131 -24.33 21.43 -9.29
CA VAL A 131 -23.72 22.76 -9.07
C VAL A 131 -22.50 22.96 -10.00
N MET A 132 -21.68 21.91 -10.17
CA MET A 132 -20.53 21.98 -11.05
C MET A 132 -20.93 22.10 -12.53
N GLN A 133 -22.01 21.42 -12.97
CA GLN A 133 -22.59 21.56 -14.30
C GLN A 133 -23.17 22.97 -14.52
N ASP A 134 -23.80 23.55 -13.51
CA ASP A 134 -24.37 24.90 -13.60
C ASP A 134 -23.31 25.97 -13.81
N ILE A 135 -22.14 25.82 -13.18
CA ILE A 135 -21.01 26.75 -13.34
C ILE A 135 -20.28 26.51 -14.66
N THR A 136 -19.96 25.25 -14.98
CA THR A 136 -19.06 24.91 -16.10
C THR A 136 -19.78 24.74 -17.43
N LYS A 137 -21.09 24.49 -17.41
CA LYS A 137 -21.92 24.10 -18.57
C LYS A 137 -21.43 22.84 -19.29
N LEU A 138 -20.56 22.05 -18.66
CA LEU A 138 -20.08 20.77 -19.18
C LEU A 138 -21.14 19.69 -19.00
N GLU A 139 -21.21 18.75 -19.95
CA GLU A 139 -22.06 17.57 -19.82
C GLU A 139 -21.59 16.66 -18.67
N ASN A 140 -20.28 16.45 -18.56
CA ASN A 140 -19.67 15.66 -17.50
C ASN A 140 -18.43 16.37 -16.93
N PRO A 141 -18.61 17.32 -15.99
CA PRO A 141 -17.48 18.03 -15.39
C PRO A 141 -16.57 17.15 -14.50
N ASN A 142 -16.93 15.89 -14.23
CA ASN A 142 -16.02 14.94 -13.60
C ASN A 142 -15.01 14.32 -14.59
N SER A 143 -15.26 14.41 -15.91
CA SER A 143 -14.33 13.98 -16.95
C SER A 143 -13.07 14.83 -16.92
N VAL A 144 -11.91 14.17 -16.81
CA VAL A 144 -10.60 14.85 -16.83
C VAL A 144 -10.41 15.62 -18.13
N GLN A 145 -10.84 15.06 -19.26
CA GLN A 145 -10.68 15.69 -20.56
C GLN A 145 -11.55 16.95 -20.70
N GLN A 146 -12.84 16.86 -20.35
CA GLN A 146 -13.74 18.01 -20.42
C GLN A 146 -13.31 19.13 -19.47
N MET A 147 -12.94 18.78 -18.24
CA MET A 147 -12.48 19.75 -17.25
C MET A 147 -11.16 20.43 -17.68
N LYS A 148 -10.21 19.68 -18.24
CA LYS A 148 -8.98 20.29 -18.79
C LYS A 148 -9.28 21.23 -19.96
N GLY A 149 -10.21 20.85 -20.84
CA GLY A 149 -10.65 21.70 -21.95
C GLY A 149 -11.25 23.01 -21.44
N TRP A 150 -12.19 22.92 -20.51
CA TRP A 150 -12.83 24.10 -19.91
C TRP A 150 -11.84 25.01 -19.18
N LEU A 151 -10.90 24.46 -18.41
CA LEU A 151 -9.85 25.25 -17.76
C LEU A 151 -8.96 25.96 -18.79
N LEU A 152 -8.58 25.26 -19.87
CA LEU A 152 -7.75 25.82 -20.94
C LEU A 152 -8.45 26.96 -21.68
N GLU A 153 -9.73 26.79 -22.03
CA GLU A 153 -10.57 27.84 -22.65
C GLU A 153 -10.65 29.10 -21.79
N ASN A 154 -10.53 28.94 -20.47
CA ASN A 154 -10.54 30.04 -19.51
C ASN A 154 -9.13 30.47 -19.07
N GLY A 155 -8.09 30.10 -19.82
CA GLY A 155 -6.71 30.55 -19.62
C GLY A 155 -5.95 29.85 -18.50
N ILE A 156 -6.46 28.72 -17.97
CA ILE A 156 -5.81 27.92 -16.94
C ILE A 156 -5.27 26.64 -17.57
N GLU A 157 -3.98 26.63 -17.88
CA GLU A 157 -3.32 25.45 -18.42
C GLU A 157 -2.89 24.48 -17.30
N THR A 158 -3.19 23.19 -17.47
CA THR A 158 -2.73 22.16 -16.54
C THR A 158 -2.54 20.81 -17.24
N GLU A 159 -1.44 20.14 -16.94
CA GLU A 159 -1.17 18.79 -17.45
C GLU A 159 -1.99 17.72 -16.72
N SER A 160 -2.33 17.95 -15.45
CA SER A 160 -2.96 16.95 -14.57
C SER A 160 -4.00 17.57 -13.65
N LEU A 161 -5.06 16.81 -13.37
CA LEU A 161 -6.06 17.14 -12.35
C LEU A 161 -5.94 16.23 -11.12
N GLY A 162 -4.74 15.68 -10.89
CA GLY A 162 -4.44 14.96 -9.65
C GLY A 162 -4.37 15.90 -8.44
N LYS A 163 -4.54 15.34 -7.22
CA LYS A 163 -4.61 16.09 -5.95
C LYS A 163 -3.56 17.20 -5.81
N LYS A 164 -2.29 16.92 -6.11
CA LYS A 164 -1.20 17.92 -6.02
C LYS A 164 -1.34 19.06 -7.03
N ALA A 165 -1.67 18.74 -8.28
CA ALA A 165 -1.83 19.72 -9.33
C ALA A 165 -3.01 20.65 -9.03
N VAL A 166 -4.14 20.08 -8.58
CA VAL A 166 -5.31 20.88 -8.18
C VAL A 166 -5.00 21.76 -6.97
N ALA A 167 -4.28 21.26 -5.96
CA ALA A 167 -3.87 22.07 -4.81
C ALA A 167 -3.04 23.29 -5.22
N LYS A 168 -2.08 23.11 -6.15
CA LYS A 168 -1.28 24.22 -6.70
C LYS A 168 -2.14 25.22 -7.49
N LEU A 169 -3.11 24.73 -8.27
CA LEU A 169 -4.03 25.59 -9.00
C LEU A 169 -4.91 26.44 -8.06
N LEU A 170 -5.33 25.89 -6.92
CA LEU A 170 -6.15 26.60 -5.94
C LEU A 170 -5.45 27.80 -5.27
N GLU A 171 -4.12 27.82 -5.25
CA GLU A 171 -3.36 28.94 -4.67
C GLU A 171 -3.51 30.23 -5.49
N SER A 172 -3.74 30.11 -6.80
CA SER A 172 -3.83 31.25 -7.74
C SER A 172 -5.18 31.35 -8.46
N ALA A 173 -6.05 30.34 -8.34
CA ALA A 173 -7.36 30.33 -8.97
C ALA A 173 -8.28 31.42 -8.39
N LYS A 174 -8.92 32.17 -9.29
CA LYS A 174 -9.99 33.13 -8.96
C LYS A 174 -11.35 32.46 -9.11
N GLU A 175 -12.39 33.10 -8.58
CA GLU A 175 -13.76 32.68 -8.88
C GLU A 175 -14.09 32.89 -10.37
N PRO A 176 -14.91 32.01 -10.98
CA PRO A 176 -15.57 30.83 -10.40
C PRO A 176 -14.72 29.53 -10.44
N TYR A 177 -13.50 29.58 -10.98
CA TYR A 177 -12.62 28.43 -11.19
C TYR A 177 -12.21 27.77 -9.88
N LYS A 178 -11.95 28.58 -8.85
CA LYS A 178 -11.63 28.10 -7.51
C LYS A 178 -12.74 27.19 -6.96
N THR A 179 -13.99 27.66 -6.98
CA THR A 179 -15.16 26.86 -6.58
C THR A 179 -15.25 25.55 -7.38
N VAL A 180 -15.07 25.58 -8.71
CA VAL A 180 -15.13 24.35 -9.54
C VAL A 180 -14.02 23.36 -9.17
N LEU A 181 -12.81 23.85 -8.94
CA LEU A 181 -11.68 23.00 -8.53
C LEU A 181 -11.90 22.38 -7.13
N GLU A 182 -12.52 23.12 -6.20
CA GLU A 182 -12.90 22.62 -4.87
C GLU A 182 -14.00 21.56 -4.96
N LEU A 183 -15.09 21.81 -5.70
CA LEU A 183 -16.17 20.85 -5.95
C LEU A 183 -15.63 19.56 -6.58
N ARG A 184 -14.72 19.69 -7.54
CA ARG A 184 -14.03 18.56 -8.17
C ARG A 184 -13.21 17.76 -7.15
N GLN A 185 -12.51 18.40 -6.22
CA GLN A 185 -11.78 17.67 -5.17
C GLN A 185 -12.72 16.86 -4.28
N LYS A 186 -13.87 17.42 -3.91
CA LYS A 186 -14.89 16.72 -3.11
C LYS A 186 -15.39 15.47 -3.84
N LEU A 187 -15.75 15.60 -5.12
CA LEU A 187 -16.19 14.48 -5.97
C LEU A 187 -15.10 13.41 -6.24
N ALA A 188 -13.83 13.80 -6.18
CA ALA A 188 -12.71 12.88 -6.38
C ALA A 188 -12.39 12.03 -5.13
N LYS A 189 -13.00 12.31 -3.96
CA LYS A 189 -12.75 11.53 -2.74
C LYS A 189 -13.23 10.08 -2.92
N SER A 190 -12.34 9.14 -2.62
CA SER A 190 -12.52 7.72 -2.93
C SER A 190 -13.32 6.92 -1.89
N SER A 191 -14.01 7.59 -0.95
CA SER A 191 -14.77 6.95 0.14
C SER A 191 -15.80 5.94 -0.39
N ILE A 192 -16.52 6.28 -1.46
CA ILE A 192 -17.51 5.40 -2.12
C ILE A 192 -16.90 4.06 -2.49
N LYS A 193 -15.73 4.07 -3.14
CA LYS A 193 -15.11 2.83 -3.63
C LYS A 193 -14.77 1.90 -2.47
N LYS A 194 -14.52 2.44 -1.28
CA LYS A 194 -14.27 1.64 -0.06
C LYS A 194 -15.57 1.06 0.50
N TYR A 195 -16.65 1.84 0.57
CA TYR A 195 -17.96 1.34 0.99
C TYR A 195 -18.51 0.29 0.00
N ALA A 196 -18.47 0.54 -1.30
CA ALA A 196 -18.83 -0.44 -2.31
C ALA A 196 -17.94 -1.71 -2.25
N ALA A 197 -16.64 -1.56 -1.95
CA ALA A 197 -15.78 -2.71 -1.72
C ALA A 197 -16.20 -3.51 -0.47
N MET A 198 -16.75 -2.88 0.56
CA MET A 198 -17.33 -3.57 1.73
C MET A 198 -18.56 -4.40 1.33
N GLU A 199 -19.50 -3.81 0.58
CA GLU A 199 -20.70 -4.51 0.10
C GLU A 199 -20.35 -5.73 -0.76
N ASN A 200 -19.32 -5.61 -1.59
CA ASN A 200 -18.88 -6.72 -2.45
C ASN A 200 -18.07 -7.79 -1.70
N ALA A 201 -17.43 -7.44 -0.59
CA ALA A 201 -16.56 -8.34 0.16
C ALA A 201 -17.24 -9.03 1.35
N VAL A 202 -18.39 -8.52 1.81
CA VAL A 202 -19.11 -9.08 2.95
C VAL A 202 -19.70 -10.45 2.59
N CYS A 203 -19.53 -11.42 3.48
CA CYS A 203 -20.11 -12.74 3.38
C CYS A 203 -21.51 -12.77 4.02
N GLY A 204 -22.25 -13.88 3.83
CA GLY A 204 -23.62 -14.03 4.33
C GLY A 204 -23.79 -13.91 5.85
N ASP A 205 -22.70 -14.03 6.63
CA ASP A 205 -22.69 -13.84 8.08
C ASP A 205 -22.31 -12.41 8.51
N GLY A 206 -22.28 -11.45 7.58
CA GLY A 206 -21.96 -10.04 7.86
C GLY A 206 -20.47 -9.76 8.05
N ARG A 207 -19.59 -10.71 7.70
CA ARG A 207 -18.12 -10.54 7.83
C ARG A 207 -17.43 -10.46 6.48
N ALA A 208 -16.49 -9.54 6.34
CA ALA A 208 -15.59 -9.51 5.19
C ALA A 208 -14.36 -10.39 5.44
N ARG A 209 -14.03 -11.25 4.46
CA ARG A 209 -12.94 -12.25 4.52
C ARG A 209 -11.95 -12.07 3.38
N GLY A 210 -10.72 -12.56 3.55
CA GLY A 210 -9.67 -12.44 2.52
C GLY A 210 -9.11 -11.01 2.37
N MET A 211 -9.00 -10.28 3.49
CA MET A 211 -8.58 -8.88 3.53
C MET A 211 -7.08 -8.67 3.40
N PHE A 212 -6.27 -9.71 3.61
CA PHE A 212 -4.82 -9.66 3.54
C PHE A 212 -4.26 -10.65 2.52
N GLN A 213 -3.09 -10.31 1.99
CA GLN A 213 -2.31 -11.15 1.13
C GLN A 213 -0.97 -11.43 1.79
N PHE A 214 -0.73 -12.70 2.13
CA PHE A 214 0.61 -13.18 2.47
C PHE A 214 1.62 -12.77 1.39
N TYR A 215 2.73 -12.15 1.81
CA TYR A 215 3.80 -11.67 0.94
C TYR A 215 3.35 -10.72 -0.19
N GLY A 216 2.23 -10.02 0.02
CA GLY A 216 1.75 -9.04 -0.95
C GLY A 216 2.76 -7.93 -1.27
N ALA A 217 3.60 -7.56 -0.31
CA ALA A 217 4.83 -6.79 -0.54
C ALA A 217 6.01 -7.74 -0.79
N ASN A 218 6.10 -8.22 -2.02
CA ASN A 218 6.95 -9.36 -2.43
C ASN A 218 8.44 -9.25 -2.04
N ARG A 219 8.96 -8.04 -1.85
CA ARG A 219 10.39 -7.81 -1.50
C ARG A 219 10.67 -7.87 -0.01
N THR A 220 9.73 -7.46 0.83
CA THR A 220 9.93 -7.32 2.28
C THR A 220 9.23 -8.43 3.07
N GLY A 221 8.32 -9.16 2.43
CA GLY A 221 7.50 -10.18 3.10
C GLY A 221 6.33 -9.61 3.92
N ARG A 222 6.08 -8.29 3.87
CA ARG A 222 4.91 -7.70 4.53
C ARG A 222 3.62 -8.15 3.86
N PHE A 223 2.57 -8.30 4.66
CA PHE A 223 1.22 -8.51 4.12
C PHE A 223 0.76 -7.24 3.41
N SER A 224 -0.04 -7.42 2.36
CA SER A 224 -0.72 -6.30 1.71
C SER A 224 -2.23 -6.43 1.83
N GLY A 225 -2.93 -5.29 1.86
CA GLY A 225 -4.39 -5.25 1.84
C GLY A 225 -4.96 -5.73 0.49
N ARG A 226 -6.03 -6.53 0.56
CA ARG A 226 -6.90 -6.93 -0.54
C ARG A 226 -8.33 -6.46 -0.32
N LEU A 227 -9.14 -6.51 -1.38
CA LEU A 227 -10.56 -6.15 -1.37
C LEU A 227 -10.76 -4.71 -0.84
N ILE A 228 -11.11 -4.54 0.44
CA ILE A 228 -11.28 -3.22 1.06
C ILE A 228 -9.93 -2.47 1.21
N GLN A 229 -8.81 -3.20 1.29
CA GLN A 229 -7.46 -2.71 1.56
C GLN A 229 -7.37 -1.91 2.86
N LEU A 230 -7.45 -2.61 4.00
CA LEU A 230 -7.51 -2.03 5.35
C LEU A 230 -6.37 -1.05 5.66
N GLN A 231 -5.18 -1.30 5.11
CA GLN A 231 -3.97 -0.46 5.32
C GLN A 231 -4.10 0.94 4.69
N ASN A 232 -4.97 1.10 3.70
CA ASN A 232 -5.18 2.34 2.96
C ASN A 232 -6.43 3.10 3.44
N LEU A 233 -6.99 2.74 4.59
CA LEU A 233 -8.15 3.44 5.13
C LEU A 233 -7.73 4.79 5.74
N PRO A 234 -8.38 5.91 5.40
CA PRO A 234 -8.11 7.22 5.99
C PRO A 234 -8.25 7.19 7.51
N GLN A 235 -7.47 8.03 8.19
CA GLN A 235 -7.57 8.24 9.63
C GLN A 235 -8.76 9.16 9.93
N ASN A 236 -9.32 9.03 11.14
CA ASN A 236 -10.32 9.97 11.65
C ASN A 236 -9.64 11.12 12.40
N HIS A 237 -10.14 12.33 12.20
CA HIS A 237 -9.69 13.54 12.89
C HIS A 237 -10.85 14.36 13.48
N MET A 238 -12.10 13.91 13.28
CA MET A 238 -13.31 14.51 13.85
C MET A 238 -13.36 14.31 15.37
N LYS A 239 -13.86 15.33 16.08
CA LYS A 239 -14.05 15.29 17.54
C LYS A 239 -15.38 14.62 17.92
N ASP A 240 -16.38 14.76 17.07
CA ASP A 240 -17.78 14.36 17.20
C ASP A 240 -18.10 13.14 16.31
N LEU A 241 -17.18 12.17 16.30
CA LEU A 241 -17.24 11.00 15.42
C LEU A 241 -18.51 10.14 15.67
N GLY A 242 -18.98 10.08 16.93
CA GLY A 242 -20.15 9.29 17.30
C GLY A 242 -21.45 9.88 16.76
N GLU A 243 -21.57 11.19 16.86
CA GLU A 243 -22.70 11.99 16.39
C GLU A 243 -22.80 11.92 14.86
N ALA A 244 -21.69 12.19 14.15
CA ALA A 244 -21.60 12.08 12.70
C ALA A 244 -22.02 10.68 12.21
N ARG A 245 -21.52 9.64 12.89
CA ARG A 245 -21.87 8.25 12.60
C ARG A 245 -23.35 7.97 12.80
N SER A 246 -23.95 8.51 13.86
CA SER A 246 -25.38 8.36 14.16
C SER A 246 -26.25 8.98 13.07
N LEU A 247 -25.91 10.18 12.61
CA LEU A 247 -26.61 10.87 11.53
C LEU A 247 -26.61 10.04 10.25
N VAL A 248 -25.44 9.54 9.85
CA VAL A 248 -25.31 8.64 8.69
C VAL A 248 -26.14 7.37 8.88
N ARG A 249 -26.04 6.71 10.04
CA ARG A 249 -26.81 5.48 10.34
C ARG A 249 -28.33 5.72 10.29
N SER A 250 -28.79 6.90 10.73
CA SER A 250 -30.21 7.31 10.70
C SER A 250 -30.68 7.85 9.34
N LYS A 251 -29.79 7.90 8.34
CA LYS A 251 -30.06 8.45 6.99
C LYS A 251 -30.49 9.93 7.03
N ASN A 252 -30.00 10.71 8.01
CA ASN A 252 -30.34 12.13 8.13
C ASN A 252 -29.39 12.99 7.27
N THR A 253 -29.68 13.08 5.98
CA THR A 253 -28.90 13.85 5.00
C THR A 253 -28.89 15.34 5.30
N GLU A 254 -30.06 15.90 5.63
CA GLU A 254 -30.23 17.35 5.85
C GLU A 254 -29.37 17.84 7.02
N ALA A 255 -29.42 17.13 8.15
CA ALA A 255 -28.59 17.49 9.30
C ALA A 255 -27.10 17.30 9.01
N LEU A 256 -26.73 16.30 8.20
CA LEU A 256 -25.34 16.08 7.83
C LEU A 256 -24.80 17.22 6.95
N GLU A 257 -25.59 17.70 5.98
CA GLU A 257 -25.25 18.84 5.12
C GLU A 257 -25.20 20.16 5.90
N LEU A 258 -26.07 20.32 6.91
CA LEU A 258 -26.09 21.52 7.75
C LEU A 258 -24.90 21.58 8.73
N LEU A 259 -24.51 20.44 9.30
CA LEU A 259 -23.50 20.36 10.35
C LEU A 259 -22.08 20.13 9.82
N TYR A 260 -21.92 19.58 8.61
CA TYR A 260 -20.63 19.26 8.03
C TYR A 260 -20.46 19.85 6.62
N GLU A 261 -19.46 20.71 6.45
CA GLU A 261 -19.17 21.44 5.20
C GLU A 261 -18.77 20.54 4.01
N ASP A 262 -18.27 19.33 4.29
CA ASP A 262 -17.82 18.35 3.31
C ASP A 262 -18.31 16.96 3.71
N VAL A 263 -19.51 16.61 3.24
CA VAL A 263 -20.12 15.30 3.43
C VAL A 263 -19.21 14.16 2.90
N PRO A 264 -18.64 14.23 1.67
CA PRO A 264 -17.66 13.25 1.21
C PRO A 264 -16.46 13.06 2.16
N ASP A 265 -15.92 14.15 2.74
CA ASP A 265 -14.87 14.04 3.76
C ASP A 265 -15.35 13.34 5.02
N THR A 266 -16.53 13.73 5.50
CA THR A 266 -17.14 13.19 6.72
C THR A 266 -17.33 11.68 6.57
N LEU A 267 -17.88 11.23 5.45
CA LEU A 267 -18.01 9.80 5.12
C LEU A 267 -16.65 9.10 4.99
N SER A 268 -15.64 9.77 4.43
CA SER A 268 -14.27 9.27 4.36
C SER A 268 -13.67 9.06 5.76
N GLN A 269 -13.82 10.00 6.69
CA GLN A 269 -13.32 9.89 8.06
C GLN A 269 -14.06 8.82 8.87
N LEU A 270 -15.34 8.57 8.58
CA LEU A 270 -16.16 7.56 9.25
C LEU A 270 -15.90 6.12 8.78
N ILE A 271 -15.17 5.89 7.68
CA ILE A 271 -15.03 4.58 7.05
C ILE A 271 -14.58 3.46 8.00
N ARG A 272 -13.67 3.76 8.95
CA ARG A 272 -13.17 2.78 9.93
C ARG A 272 -14.24 2.36 10.94
N THR A 273 -15.25 3.19 11.17
CA THR A 273 -16.36 2.91 12.09
C THR A 273 -17.38 1.92 11.51
N SER A 274 -17.26 1.59 10.22
CA SER A 274 -18.03 0.53 9.56
C SER A 274 -17.65 -0.85 10.07
N PHE A 275 -16.44 -1.01 10.61
CA PHE A 275 -16.02 -2.25 11.23
C PHE A 275 -16.51 -2.29 12.68
N ILE A 276 -17.19 -3.37 13.05
CA ILE A 276 -17.79 -3.51 14.38
C ILE A 276 -17.31 -4.79 15.05
N PRO A 277 -17.15 -4.80 16.39
CA PRO A 277 -16.88 -6.04 17.10
C PRO A 277 -18.11 -6.95 17.05
N LYS A 278 -17.93 -8.24 17.33
CA LYS A 278 -19.05 -9.14 17.59
C LYS A 278 -19.86 -8.57 18.77
N LYS A 279 -21.17 -8.85 18.79
CA LYS A 279 -22.05 -8.54 19.93
C LYS A 279 -21.37 -8.95 21.26
N ASP A 280 -21.46 -8.06 22.25
CA ASP A 280 -20.89 -8.22 23.60
C ASP A 280 -19.36 -8.39 23.63
N LYS A 281 -18.66 -7.91 22.59
CA LYS A 281 -17.19 -7.85 22.50
C LYS A 281 -16.73 -6.44 22.17
N LYS A 282 -15.43 -6.20 22.35
CA LYS A 282 -14.74 -4.97 21.97
C LYS A 282 -13.54 -5.30 21.09
N PHE A 283 -13.10 -4.33 20.29
CA PHE A 283 -11.81 -4.43 19.64
C PHE A 283 -10.68 -4.20 20.65
N ILE A 284 -9.58 -4.91 20.45
CA ILE A 284 -8.31 -4.68 21.12
C ILE A 284 -7.33 -4.31 20.01
N VAL A 285 -6.72 -3.12 20.14
CA VAL A 285 -5.74 -2.62 19.18
C VAL A 285 -4.39 -2.60 19.87
N ALA A 286 -3.42 -3.30 19.31
CA ALA A 286 -2.03 -3.27 19.74
C ALA A 286 -1.19 -2.75 18.57
N ASP A 287 -0.40 -1.70 18.83
CA ASP A 287 0.45 -1.05 17.84
C ASP A 287 1.89 -0.98 18.34
N PHE A 288 2.85 -1.19 17.44
CA PHE A 288 4.25 -1.01 17.77
C PHE A 288 4.69 0.43 17.50
N SER A 289 4.76 1.23 18.57
CA SER A 289 5.11 2.65 18.48
C SER A 289 6.49 2.87 17.87
N ALA A 290 6.50 3.47 16.67
CA ALA A 290 7.71 3.85 15.92
C ALA A 290 8.71 2.69 15.71
N ILE A 291 8.21 1.46 15.50
CA ILE A 291 9.06 0.25 15.42
C ILE A 291 10.21 0.35 14.41
N GLU A 292 9.97 0.97 13.25
CA GLU A 292 11.02 1.07 12.23
C GLU A 292 12.16 2.01 12.69
N ALA A 293 11.83 3.12 13.37
CA ALA A 293 12.82 4.04 13.94
C ALA A 293 13.60 3.40 15.10
N ARG A 294 12.94 2.57 15.92
CA ARG A 294 13.60 1.83 17.00
C ARG A 294 14.63 0.85 16.47
N VAL A 295 14.23 0.03 15.50
CA VAL A 295 15.11 -1.05 15.04
C VAL A 295 16.25 -0.47 14.19
N ILE A 296 16.05 0.60 13.41
CA ILE A 296 17.16 1.20 12.62
C ILE A 296 18.21 1.83 13.55
N ALA A 297 17.77 2.49 14.64
CA ALA A 297 18.65 2.99 15.68
C ALA A 297 19.43 1.85 16.35
N TRP A 298 18.75 0.73 16.66
CA TRP A 298 19.37 -0.46 17.24
C TRP A 298 20.40 -1.09 16.31
N LEU A 299 20.09 -1.33 15.03
CA LEU A 299 21.04 -1.90 14.07
C LEU A 299 22.25 -0.99 13.84
N ALA A 300 22.03 0.32 13.75
CA ALA A 300 23.10 1.28 13.57
C ALA A 300 23.91 1.50 14.85
N ASN A 301 23.39 1.09 16.02
CA ASN A 301 23.90 1.47 17.33
C ASN A 301 23.96 3.01 17.51
N GLU A 302 22.89 3.70 17.12
CA GLU A 302 22.73 5.16 17.24
C GLU A 302 22.27 5.51 18.66
N LYS A 303 23.25 5.67 19.56
CA LYS A 303 23.04 5.75 21.03
C LYS A 303 22.00 6.78 21.45
N TRP A 304 22.10 8.03 20.98
CA TRP A 304 21.20 9.08 21.44
C TRP A 304 19.72 8.76 21.15
N ARG A 305 19.42 8.06 20.06
CA ARG A 305 18.06 7.60 19.76
C ARG A 305 17.63 6.45 20.65
N ILE A 306 18.55 5.51 20.90
CA ILE A 306 18.32 4.40 21.81
C ILE A 306 17.99 4.93 23.21
N ASP A 307 18.75 5.93 23.69
CA ASP A 307 18.56 6.57 24.98
C ASP A 307 17.18 7.27 25.04
N VAL A 308 16.83 8.08 24.03
CA VAL A 308 15.49 8.70 23.92
C VAL A 308 14.37 7.65 24.00
N PHE A 309 14.55 6.50 23.33
CA PHE A 309 13.56 5.43 23.36
C PHE A 309 13.51 4.68 24.70
N ALA A 310 14.64 4.53 25.38
CA ALA A 310 14.75 3.91 26.69
C ALA A 310 14.09 4.78 27.78
N ASP A 311 14.26 6.10 27.66
CA ASP A 311 13.69 7.10 28.57
C ASP A 311 12.21 7.40 28.30
N GLY A 312 11.59 6.73 27.31
CA GLY A 312 10.19 6.93 26.94
C GLY A 312 9.91 8.27 26.23
N GLY A 313 10.94 8.93 25.72
CA GLY A 313 10.85 10.21 25.02
C GLY A 313 10.15 10.13 23.67
N ASP A 314 9.60 11.26 23.22
CA ASP A 314 9.04 11.40 21.88
C ASP A 314 10.16 11.59 20.86
N ILE A 315 10.47 10.52 20.11
CA ILE A 315 11.53 10.53 19.09
C ILE A 315 11.36 11.63 18.05
N TYR A 316 10.14 12.07 17.75
CA TYR A 316 9.91 13.13 16.76
C TYR A 316 10.28 14.51 17.31
N CYS A 317 10.02 14.74 18.59
CA CYS A 317 10.50 15.92 19.31
C CYS A 317 12.03 15.90 19.41
N ALA A 318 12.61 14.77 19.83
CA ALA A 318 14.05 14.64 19.96
C ALA A 318 14.78 14.81 18.60
N SER A 319 14.28 14.20 17.53
CA SER A 319 14.79 14.42 16.17
C SER A 319 14.72 15.87 15.76
N ALA A 320 13.57 16.55 15.98
CA ALA A 320 13.45 17.98 15.67
C ALA A 320 14.46 18.80 16.48
N SER A 321 14.64 18.49 17.76
CA SER A 321 15.63 19.18 18.60
C SER A 321 17.05 19.03 18.12
N GLN A 322 17.45 17.81 17.75
CA GLN A 322 18.79 17.55 17.22
C GLN A 322 19.00 18.23 15.86
N MET A 323 17.99 18.24 15.00
CA MET A 323 18.09 18.81 13.66
C MET A 323 18.13 20.34 13.64
N PHE A 324 17.33 20.98 14.48
CA PHE A 324 17.22 22.45 14.53
C PHE A 324 18.06 23.08 15.65
N ASN A 325 18.73 22.27 16.46
CA ASN A 325 19.53 22.69 17.60
C ASN A 325 18.75 23.57 18.59
N ILE A 326 17.48 23.24 18.85
CA ILE A 326 16.58 23.94 19.77
C ILE A 326 15.71 22.96 20.55
N PRO A 327 15.36 23.22 21.83
CA PRO A 327 14.44 22.37 22.57
C PRO A 327 13.05 22.32 21.91
N VAL A 328 12.54 21.12 21.66
CA VAL A 328 11.22 20.87 21.06
C VAL A 328 10.45 19.94 21.97
N GLU A 329 9.35 20.43 22.51
CA GLU A 329 8.41 19.66 23.31
C GLU A 329 7.04 19.70 22.62
N LYS A 330 6.25 18.62 22.76
CA LYS A 330 4.99 18.46 22.03
C LYS A 330 4.01 19.63 22.23
N ASN A 331 3.95 20.18 23.43
CA ASN A 331 3.09 21.31 23.79
C ASN A 331 3.89 22.59 24.13
N GLY A 332 5.15 22.67 23.69
CA GLY A 332 6.01 23.84 23.94
C GLY A 332 5.95 24.87 22.80
N ILE A 333 6.67 25.98 22.96
CA ILE A 333 6.78 27.07 21.98
C ILE A 333 7.19 26.54 20.58
N ASN A 334 8.06 25.53 20.55
CA ASN A 334 8.56 24.91 19.33
C ASN A 334 7.78 23.65 18.89
N GLY A 335 6.62 23.34 19.50
CA GLY A 335 5.88 22.11 19.25
C GLY A 335 5.47 21.89 17.78
N HIS A 336 5.30 22.97 17.02
CA HIS A 336 5.03 22.92 15.58
C HIS A 336 6.15 22.21 14.77
N LEU A 337 7.40 22.23 15.25
CA LEU A 337 8.55 21.55 14.61
C LEU A 337 8.52 20.03 14.78
N ARG A 338 7.74 19.52 15.74
CA ARG A 338 7.53 18.08 15.90
C ARG A 338 7.02 17.43 14.61
N GLN A 339 6.18 18.13 13.85
CA GLN A 339 5.70 17.63 12.55
C GLN A 339 6.86 17.49 11.56
N LYS A 340 7.75 18.49 11.48
CA LYS A 340 8.96 18.41 10.65
C LYS A 340 9.87 17.27 11.08
N GLY A 341 10.08 17.07 12.39
CA GLY A 341 10.80 15.93 12.94
C GLY A 341 10.16 14.58 12.58
N LYS A 342 8.83 14.48 12.63
CA LYS A 342 8.10 13.28 12.21
C LYS A 342 8.28 12.97 10.73
N ILE A 343 8.16 13.98 9.87
CA ILE A 343 8.35 13.81 8.42
C ILE A 343 9.78 13.37 8.13
N ALA A 344 10.76 14.04 8.76
CA ALA A 344 12.17 13.70 8.64
C ALA A 344 12.44 12.24 9.05
N GLU A 345 11.91 11.81 10.21
CA GLU A 345 12.09 10.45 10.70
C GLU A 345 11.52 9.39 9.75
N LEU A 346 10.33 9.65 9.20
CA LEU A 346 9.63 8.69 8.34
C LEU A 346 10.20 8.66 6.91
N ALA A 347 10.70 9.78 6.40
CA ALA A 347 11.17 9.89 5.02
C ALA A 347 12.70 9.69 4.88
N LEU A 348 13.48 10.29 5.78
CA LEU A 348 14.93 10.44 5.62
C LEU A 348 15.72 9.25 6.15
N GLY A 349 15.18 8.53 7.14
CA GLY A 349 15.76 7.28 7.68
C GLY A 349 16.04 6.19 6.64
N TYR A 350 15.45 6.34 5.45
CA TYR A 350 15.52 5.37 4.36
C TYR A 350 16.04 5.99 3.05
N GLY A 351 16.63 7.19 3.12
CA GLY A 351 17.15 7.93 1.98
C GLY A 351 16.10 8.35 0.95
N GLY A 352 14.83 8.45 1.36
CA GLY A 352 13.74 8.93 0.53
C GLY A 352 13.52 10.43 0.72
N SER A 353 14.09 11.27 -0.15
CA SER A 353 13.81 12.71 -0.16
C SER A 353 12.41 13.03 -0.71
N ILE A 354 11.91 12.23 -1.66
CA ILE A 354 10.62 12.49 -2.34
C ILE A 354 9.41 12.28 -1.40
N GLY A 355 9.47 11.30 -0.49
CA GLY A 355 8.38 11.03 0.45
C GLY A 355 8.16 12.16 1.48
N ALA A 356 9.18 12.98 1.73
CA ALA A 356 9.06 14.16 2.58
C ALA A 356 8.23 15.28 1.92
N LEU A 357 8.34 15.44 0.59
CA LEU A 357 7.51 16.37 -0.20
C LEU A 357 6.03 15.95 -0.18
N ASP A 358 5.76 14.65 -0.23
CA ASP A 358 4.39 14.10 -0.14
C ASP A 358 3.72 14.37 1.21
N MET A 359 4.51 14.67 2.25
CA MET A 359 4.04 14.97 3.61
C MET A 359 3.93 16.46 3.92
N GLY A 360 4.09 17.33 2.91
CA GLY A 360 3.84 18.77 3.02
C GLY A 360 5.07 19.63 3.31
N LEU A 361 6.29 19.11 3.16
CA LEU A 361 7.50 19.94 3.14
C LEU A 361 7.62 20.65 1.80
N LYS A 362 8.06 21.91 1.83
CA LYS A 362 8.41 22.65 0.62
C LYS A 362 9.71 22.10 0.03
N GLU A 363 9.86 22.24 -1.28
CA GLU A 363 11.04 21.74 -1.99
C GLU A 363 12.32 22.45 -1.55
N GLU A 364 12.26 23.77 -1.28
CA GLU A 364 13.40 24.51 -0.74
C GLU A 364 13.84 24.05 0.66
N GLU A 365 12.92 23.53 1.48
CA GLU A 365 13.23 23.07 2.84
C GLU A 365 13.81 21.65 2.86
N LEU A 366 13.67 20.91 1.76
CA LEU A 366 13.98 19.49 1.72
C LEU A 366 15.47 19.20 1.90
N GLN A 367 16.34 19.87 1.14
CA GLN A 367 17.78 19.62 1.19
C GLN A 367 18.41 20.00 2.54
N PRO A 368 18.12 21.17 3.12
CA PRO A 368 18.58 21.51 4.48
C PRO A 368 18.13 20.48 5.51
N LEU A 369 16.87 20.02 5.43
CA LEU A 369 16.32 19.03 6.35
C LEU A 369 17.01 17.66 6.20
N VAL A 370 17.27 17.23 4.97
CA VAL A 370 18.04 16.02 4.65
C VAL A 370 19.42 16.09 5.28
N TYR A 371 20.12 17.22 5.11
CA TYR A 371 21.46 17.41 5.63
C TYR A 371 21.46 17.38 7.18
N ALA A 372 20.59 18.16 7.82
CA ALA A 372 20.48 18.21 9.28
C ALA A 372 20.16 16.84 9.89
N TRP A 373 19.24 16.08 9.28
CA TRP A 373 18.93 14.73 9.73
C TRP A 373 20.14 13.80 9.57
N ARG A 374 20.86 13.84 8.45
CA ARG A 374 22.04 12.99 8.24
C ARG A 374 23.17 13.31 9.22
N GLN A 375 23.42 14.58 9.48
CA GLN A 375 24.44 15.03 10.43
C GLN A 375 24.13 14.62 11.87
N SER A 376 22.86 14.67 12.28
CA SER A 376 22.43 14.18 13.59
C SER A 376 22.39 12.64 13.68
N ASN A 377 22.57 11.92 12.57
CA ASN A 377 22.44 10.45 12.50
C ASN A 377 23.63 9.78 11.78
N PRO A 378 24.87 10.02 12.23
CA PRO A 378 26.06 9.54 11.54
C PRO A 378 26.19 8.02 11.55
N LYS A 379 25.67 7.32 12.57
CA LYS A 379 25.74 5.84 12.62
C LYS A 379 24.73 5.23 11.66
N ILE A 380 23.53 5.80 11.55
CA ILE A 380 22.53 5.31 10.60
C ILE A 380 22.98 5.53 9.16
N THR A 381 23.56 6.70 8.85
CA THR A 381 24.09 6.95 7.51
C THR A 381 25.26 6.02 7.18
N LYS A 382 26.14 5.74 8.15
CA LYS A 382 27.21 4.74 8.00
C LYS A 382 26.64 3.34 7.72
N LEU A 383 25.64 2.90 8.47
CA LEU A 383 24.95 1.62 8.26
C LEU A 383 24.49 1.46 6.80
N TRP A 384 23.91 2.51 6.19
CA TRP A 384 23.44 2.44 4.79
C TRP A 384 24.56 2.10 3.81
N TRP A 385 25.72 2.76 3.97
CA TRP A 385 26.86 2.58 3.08
C TRP A 385 27.60 1.28 3.36
N ASP A 386 27.67 0.84 4.61
CA ASP A 386 28.25 -0.44 4.99
C ASP A 386 27.41 -1.60 4.41
N VAL A 387 26.08 -1.52 4.49
CA VAL A 387 25.15 -2.47 3.85
C VAL A 387 25.29 -2.46 2.33
N ASP A 388 25.41 -1.29 1.71
CA ASP A 388 25.59 -1.20 0.26
C ASP A 388 26.90 -1.87 -0.20
N ARG A 389 28.00 -1.57 0.51
CA ARG A 389 29.32 -2.13 0.25
C ARG A 389 29.34 -3.64 0.44
N ALA A 390 28.79 -4.14 1.54
CA ALA A 390 28.70 -5.58 1.80
C ALA A 390 27.94 -6.29 0.67
N ALA A 391 26.79 -5.76 0.25
CA ALA A 391 26.01 -6.30 -0.86
C ALA A 391 26.77 -6.27 -2.20
N LYS A 392 27.46 -5.16 -2.51
CA LYS A 392 28.26 -5.03 -3.74
C LYS A 392 29.41 -6.03 -3.77
N ASN A 393 30.16 -6.13 -2.68
CA ASN A 393 31.27 -7.08 -2.56
C ASN A 393 30.78 -8.52 -2.69
N CYS A 394 29.65 -8.87 -2.05
CA CYS A 394 29.05 -10.19 -2.19
C CYS A 394 28.67 -10.51 -3.65
N VAL A 395 28.15 -9.54 -4.40
CA VAL A 395 27.78 -9.75 -5.81
C VAL A 395 29.00 -9.81 -6.75
N LYS A 396 30.03 -9.00 -6.49
CA LYS A 396 31.27 -8.97 -7.29
C LYS A 396 32.10 -10.24 -7.08
N GLU A 397 32.41 -10.52 -5.82
CA GLU A 397 33.32 -11.60 -5.44
C GLU A 397 32.62 -12.95 -5.32
N LYS A 398 31.27 -12.95 -5.29
CA LYS A 398 30.44 -14.15 -5.07
C LYS A 398 30.77 -14.87 -3.75
N THR A 399 31.31 -14.16 -2.78
CA THR A 399 31.62 -14.65 -1.44
C THR A 399 30.63 -14.08 -0.41
N PRO A 400 30.34 -14.80 0.69
CA PRO A 400 29.51 -14.25 1.75
C PRO A 400 30.15 -13.02 2.38
N THR A 401 29.33 -12.00 2.68
CA THR A 401 29.76 -10.82 3.44
C THR A 401 28.77 -10.56 4.59
N GLU A 402 29.19 -9.81 5.60
CA GLU A 402 28.36 -9.51 6.76
C GLU A 402 28.64 -8.11 7.28
N THR A 403 27.60 -7.44 7.77
CA THR A 403 27.73 -6.17 8.49
C THR A 403 26.52 -5.96 9.40
N HIS A 404 26.72 -5.43 10.60
CA HIS A 404 25.64 -5.11 11.55
C HIS A 404 24.63 -6.26 11.79
N GLY A 405 25.12 -7.52 11.84
CA GLY A 405 24.28 -8.71 12.01
C GLY A 405 23.42 -9.08 10.79
N ILE A 406 23.68 -8.46 9.63
CA ILE A 406 23.04 -8.76 8.35
C ILE A 406 24.04 -9.51 7.48
N LYS A 407 23.67 -10.70 7.01
CA LYS A 407 24.51 -11.54 6.16
C LYS A 407 24.06 -11.46 4.70
N PHE A 408 25.02 -11.44 3.79
CA PHE A 408 24.80 -11.43 2.35
C PHE A 408 25.38 -12.73 1.79
N ILE A 409 24.56 -13.50 1.10
CA ILE A 409 24.94 -14.81 0.56
C ILE A 409 24.63 -14.84 -0.92
N TYR A 410 25.63 -15.14 -1.74
CA TYR A 410 25.44 -15.43 -3.16
C TYR A 410 25.29 -16.94 -3.34
N GLN A 411 24.14 -17.40 -3.81
CA GLN A 411 23.89 -18.82 -4.04
C GLN A 411 23.03 -19.02 -5.28
N SER A 412 23.49 -19.88 -6.20
CA SER A 412 22.72 -20.33 -7.37
C SER A 412 22.12 -19.19 -8.20
N GLY A 413 22.89 -18.12 -8.44
CA GLY A 413 22.46 -16.96 -9.23
C GLY A 413 21.51 -16.02 -8.51
N MET A 414 21.44 -16.10 -7.18
CA MET A 414 20.64 -15.21 -6.33
C MET A 414 21.50 -14.61 -5.22
N LEU A 415 21.18 -13.38 -4.84
CA LEU A 415 21.69 -12.75 -3.63
C LEU A 415 20.61 -12.87 -2.56
N PHE A 416 20.98 -13.41 -1.41
CA PHE A 416 20.14 -13.44 -0.22
C PHE A 416 20.68 -12.44 0.79
N ILE A 417 19.80 -11.59 1.30
CA ILE A 417 20.06 -10.77 2.46
C ILE A 417 19.38 -11.43 3.66
N VAL A 418 20.16 -11.98 4.57
CA VAL A 418 19.70 -12.64 5.78
C VAL A 418 19.62 -11.63 6.90
N LEU A 419 18.42 -11.43 7.41
CA LEU A 419 18.12 -10.52 8.51
C LEU A 419 18.48 -11.15 9.85
N PRO A 420 18.61 -10.35 10.93
CA PRO A 420 18.83 -10.88 12.29
C PRO A 420 17.79 -11.92 12.73
N SER A 421 16.56 -11.85 12.20
CA SER A 421 15.51 -12.85 12.46
C SER A 421 15.72 -14.19 11.74
N GLY A 422 16.75 -14.32 10.91
CA GLY A 422 17.00 -15.48 10.05
C GLY A 422 16.21 -15.46 8.72
N ARG A 423 15.26 -14.52 8.54
CA ARG A 423 14.56 -14.36 7.25
C ARG A 423 15.52 -13.97 6.15
N LYS A 424 15.35 -14.59 4.97
CA LYS A 424 16.10 -14.25 3.76
C LYS A 424 15.26 -13.40 2.83
N LEU A 425 15.83 -12.32 2.32
CA LEU A 425 15.28 -11.52 1.23
C LEU A 425 16.03 -11.90 -0.05
N ALA A 426 15.31 -12.41 -1.04
CA ALA A 426 15.90 -12.91 -2.27
C ALA A 426 15.94 -11.84 -3.38
N TYR A 427 17.08 -11.73 -4.06
CA TYR A 427 17.31 -10.88 -5.21
C TYR A 427 17.75 -11.76 -6.37
N VAL A 428 16.90 -11.86 -7.39
CA VAL A 428 17.10 -12.79 -8.51
C VAL A 428 18.06 -12.20 -9.53
N LYS A 429 19.03 -13.01 -9.98
CA LYS A 429 20.05 -12.64 -10.99
C LYS A 429 20.72 -11.27 -10.70
N PRO A 430 21.29 -11.10 -9.50
CA PRO A 430 21.96 -9.87 -9.13
C PRO A 430 23.23 -9.69 -9.96
N ARG A 431 23.50 -8.46 -10.39
CA ARG A 431 24.75 -8.07 -11.06
C ARG A 431 25.09 -6.61 -10.76
N MET A 432 26.35 -6.26 -10.97
CA MET A 432 26.77 -4.87 -10.96
C MET A 432 26.20 -4.13 -12.18
N GLY A 433 25.75 -2.90 -11.97
CA GLY A 433 25.29 -1.99 -13.01
C GLY A 433 25.36 -0.55 -12.52
N GLU A 434 24.71 0.35 -13.24
CA GLU A 434 24.67 1.77 -12.89
C GLU A 434 23.31 2.12 -12.27
N ASN A 435 23.34 3.01 -11.29
CA ASN A 435 22.15 3.65 -10.77
C ASN A 435 21.73 4.82 -11.67
N LYS A 436 20.53 5.35 -11.41
CA LYS A 436 19.98 6.52 -12.11
C LYS A 436 20.81 7.80 -12.04
N PHE A 437 21.86 7.84 -11.22
CA PHE A 437 22.80 8.95 -11.06
C PHE A 437 24.19 8.62 -11.62
N GLY A 438 24.34 7.54 -12.41
CA GLY A 438 25.61 7.12 -13.01
C GLY A 438 26.60 6.46 -12.04
N GLY A 439 26.21 6.21 -10.79
CA GLY A 439 27.04 5.54 -9.80
C GLY A 439 26.88 4.02 -9.83
N GLU A 440 27.93 3.29 -9.44
CA GLU A 440 27.89 1.83 -9.34
C GLU A 440 26.82 1.35 -8.33
N ALA A 441 26.01 0.36 -8.73
CA ALA A 441 24.95 -0.22 -7.92
C ALA A 441 24.74 -1.72 -8.21
N VAL A 442 24.05 -2.39 -7.29
CA VAL A 442 23.56 -3.76 -7.52
C VAL A 442 22.21 -3.67 -8.23
N THR A 443 22.10 -4.30 -9.38
CA THR A 443 20.83 -4.48 -10.10
C THR A 443 20.37 -5.92 -10.01
N TYR A 444 19.07 -6.17 -10.03
CA TYR A 444 18.47 -7.50 -9.94
C TYR A 444 17.18 -7.57 -10.75
N GLU A 445 16.68 -8.78 -11.02
CA GLU A 445 15.38 -8.97 -11.65
C GLU A 445 14.29 -9.13 -10.59
N GLY A 446 13.16 -8.45 -10.79
CA GLY A 446 12.06 -8.47 -9.85
C GLY A 446 10.80 -7.84 -10.41
N VAL A 447 9.72 -7.88 -9.63
CA VAL A 447 8.48 -7.15 -9.97
C VAL A 447 8.67 -5.66 -9.69
N GLY A 448 8.68 -4.87 -10.74
CA GLY A 448 8.91 -3.43 -10.70
C GLY A 448 7.66 -2.60 -10.46
N GLY A 449 7.79 -1.27 -10.57
CA GLY A 449 6.67 -0.33 -10.31
C GLY A 449 5.51 -0.48 -11.30
N THR A 450 5.82 -0.95 -12.52
CA THR A 450 4.87 -1.28 -13.59
C THR A 450 4.14 -2.61 -13.36
N LYS A 451 4.42 -3.32 -12.25
CA LYS A 451 3.99 -4.70 -11.97
C LYS A 451 4.47 -5.73 -13.01
N LYS A 452 5.44 -5.37 -13.85
CA LYS A 452 6.11 -6.29 -14.79
C LYS A 452 7.40 -6.83 -14.17
N TRP A 453 7.85 -7.98 -14.68
CA TRP A 453 9.17 -8.50 -14.38
C TRP A 453 10.21 -7.67 -15.15
N GLU A 454 11.01 -6.91 -14.42
CA GLU A 454 11.99 -5.99 -14.99
C GLU A 454 13.27 -5.97 -14.15
N ARG A 455 14.32 -5.35 -14.70
CA ARG A 455 15.57 -5.17 -13.97
C ARG A 455 15.48 -3.89 -13.14
N ILE A 456 15.74 -4.01 -11.84
CA ILE A 456 15.55 -2.97 -10.83
C ILE A 456 16.91 -2.63 -10.22
N GLU A 457 17.18 -1.34 -10.06
CA GLU A 457 18.34 -0.86 -9.29
C GLU A 457 18.10 -0.93 -7.77
N SER A 458 19.14 -1.27 -7.02
CA SER A 458 19.17 -1.25 -5.56
C SER A 458 20.39 -0.48 -5.06
N TYR A 459 20.20 0.42 -4.11
CA TYR A 459 21.24 1.22 -3.48
C TYR A 459 21.07 1.23 -1.95
N GLY A 460 22.13 1.57 -1.20
CA GLY A 460 22.20 1.49 0.27
C GLY A 460 20.91 1.86 1.00
N PRO A 461 20.46 3.12 0.95
CA PRO A 461 19.21 3.52 1.61
C PRO A 461 17.96 2.70 1.19
N LYS A 462 17.80 2.36 -0.11
CA LYS A 462 16.73 1.45 -0.58
C LYS A 462 16.86 0.05 0.03
N LYS A 463 18.08 -0.48 0.18
CA LYS A 463 18.36 -1.77 0.83
C LYS A 463 17.97 -1.72 2.30
N VAL A 464 18.31 -0.63 3.01
CA VAL A 464 17.91 -0.47 4.41
C VAL A 464 16.39 -0.29 4.58
N THR A 465 15.70 0.28 3.58
CA THR A 465 14.23 0.34 3.56
C THR A 465 13.58 -1.05 3.51
N ILE A 466 14.19 -1.99 2.79
CA ILE A 466 13.63 -3.32 2.52
C ILE A 466 14.12 -4.41 3.48
N LEU A 467 15.14 -4.13 4.30
CA LEU A 467 15.60 -5.01 5.38
C LEU A 467 14.51 -5.30 6.45
N TRP A 468 13.29 -4.75 6.33
CA TRP A 468 12.29 -4.73 7.41
C TRP A 468 10.96 -5.45 7.10
N PRO A 469 10.83 -6.71 7.57
CA PRO A 469 9.58 -7.45 7.65
C PRO A 469 8.88 -7.39 9.02
N MET A 470 9.44 -6.79 10.07
CA MET A 470 8.98 -7.07 11.44
C MET A 470 7.56 -6.59 11.79
N SER A 471 6.93 -5.69 11.01
CA SER A 471 5.49 -5.43 11.18
C SER A 471 4.69 -6.23 10.15
N MET A 472 4.14 -7.38 10.57
CA MET A 472 3.23 -8.19 9.75
C MET A 472 1.99 -7.40 9.32
N MET A 473 1.61 -6.38 10.11
CA MET A 473 0.55 -5.43 9.80
C MET A 473 1.02 -4.05 10.28
N LYS A 474 1.24 -3.13 9.33
CA LYS A 474 1.00 -1.71 9.54
C LYS A 474 -0.33 -1.38 8.90
#